data_AF-A0A9Q0RQN1-F1
#
_entry.id   AF-A0A9Q0RQN1-F1
#
_cell.length_a   1.000
_cell.length_b   1.000
_cell.length_c   1.000
_cell.angle_alpha   90.00
_cell.angle_beta   90.00
_cell.angle_gamma   90.00
#
_symmetry.space_group_name_H-M   'P 1'
#
loop_
_entity.id
_entity.type
_entity.pdbx_description
1 polymer ?
#
loop_
_entity_poly.entity_id
_entity_poly.type
_entity_poly.pdbx_seq_one_letter_code
_entity_poly.pdbx_strand_id
1 'polypeptide(L)'
;MFDNSTTPMTTTITIGNNGTTHSSIWTRTWHLNPMNDYLVLSQNLFLVVSNFFMLPVIYLAIRLRYRGEAIIYILTMLASSFYHLCDSEQVNFCIAKYDTLQFMDFFCAIMTLWVTALILANVPQKWISSYHLGGSVFFALLLRNNVVGFLTFIIPAACSIILLGGYWGHKYYRERQLPSMIHSRNFIFGSIMSGLGIILFAIQQQDGLIIFYGFTHSAWHVCMALAITFLLPSRNGVSLFYYTGKRYNLNPTKSSSTADLTNNSNDGQSKRNDDYHVSNTLESNGIFNPAYVDDSNTVSVRIPYDISSNI
;
A
#
# COMPACT_ATOMS: atom_id res chain seq x y z
N MET A 1 -14.13 -53.14 49.46
CA MET A 1 -15.45 -52.50 49.53
C MET A 1 -15.17 -51.02 49.73
N PHE A 2 -15.41 -50.22 48.69
CA PHE A 2 -15.07 -48.80 48.63
C PHE A 2 -16.04 -47.99 49.49
N ASP A 3 -15.53 -47.02 50.26
CA ASP A 3 -16.34 -45.94 50.83
C ASP A 3 -15.81 -44.61 50.28
N ASN A 4 -16.71 -43.88 49.62
CA ASN A 4 -16.50 -42.63 48.89
C ASN A 4 -17.01 -41.47 49.77
N SER A 5 -16.14 -40.56 50.21
CA SER A 5 -16.57 -39.27 50.75
C SER A 5 -15.49 -38.19 50.61
N THR A 6 -15.19 -37.77 49.38
CA THR A 6 -14.47 -36.53 49.12
C THR A 6 -15.42 -35.34 49.26
N THR A 7 -15.30 -34.60 50.37
CA THR A 7 -15.87 -33.26 50.54
C THR A 7 -14.94 -32.23 49.90
N PRO A 8 -15.44 -31.23 49.13
CA PRO A 8 -14.59 -30.15 48.64
C PRO A 8 -14.41 -29.08 49.74
N MET A 9 -13.17 -28.71 50.03
CA MET A 9 -12.84 -27.55 50.88
C MET A 9 -13.20 -26.26 50.13
N THR A 10 -14.23 -25.57 50.59
CA THR A 10 -14.57 -24.22 50.15
C THR A 10 -13.59 -23.23 50.80
N THR A 11 -12.65 -22.69 50.02
CA THR A 11 -11.79 -21.59 50.47
C THR A 11 -12.51 -20.28 50.16
N THR A 12 -13.09 -19.66 51.18
CA THR A 12 -13.74 -18.34 51.07
C THR A 12 -12.65 -17.25 51.06
N ILE A 13 -12.38 -16.64 49.90
CA ILE A 13 -11.52 -15.45 49.82
C ILE A 13 -12.43 -14.22 49.91
N THR A 14 -12.32 -13.49 51.02
CA THR A 14 -12.98 -12.21 51.25
C THR A 14 -12.27 -11.12 50.44
N ILE A 15 -12.91 -10.59 49.38
CA ILE A 15 -12.39 -9.41 48.66
C ILE A 15 -12.95 -8.15 49.33
N GLY A 16 -12.05 -7.38 49.94
CA GLY A 16 -12.35 -6.07 50.48
C GLY A 16 -12.71 -5.07 49.37
N ASN A 17 -13.85 -4.39 49.56
CA ASN A 17 -14.27 -3.26 48.75
C ASN A 17 -13.35 -2.07 49.04
N ASN A 18 -12.53 -1.66 48.08
CA ASN A 18 -12.00 -0.29 47.99
C ASN A 18 -11.51 0.01 46.56
N GLY A 19 -12.10 1.03 45.94
CA GLY A 19 -11.44 1.83 44.91
C GLY A 19 -11.82 1.55 43.45
N THR A 20 -12.65 2.44 42.90
CA THR A 20 -12.65 2.91 41.50
C THR A 20 -12.70 1.85 40.38
N THR A 21 -13.92 1.50 39.98
CA THR A 21 -14.21 0.75 38.75
C THR A 21 -14.00 1.63 37.51
N HIS A 22 -12.86 1.49 36.84
CA HIS A 22 -12.81 1.68 35.38
C HIS A 22 -13.23 0.36 34.73
N SER A 23 -14.48 0.29 34.28
CA SER A 23 -15.00 -0.85 33.53
C SER A 23 -14.45 -0.83 32.10
N SER A 24 -13.34 -1.51 31.85
CA SER A 24 -12.95 -1.91 30.50
C SER A 24 -13.79 -3.13 30.10
N ILE A 25 -14.59 -2.98 29.04
CA ILE A 25 -15.57 -3.94 28.50
C ILE A 25 -14.95 -5.29 28.02
N TRP A 26 -13.64 -5.50 28.13
CA TRP A 26 -12.92 -6.57 27.42
C TRP A 26 -12.31 -7.70 28.26
N THR A 27 -12.37 -7.67 29.60
CA THR A 27 -11.83 -8.78 30.41
C THR A 27 -12.90 -9.81 30.69
N ARG A 28 -13.09 -10.77 29.77
CA ARG A 28 -13.87 -11.99 30.02
C ARG A 28 -12.93 -13.19 29.93
N THR A 29 -12.46 -13.68 31.08
CA THR A 29 -11.66 -14.90 31.21
C THR A 29 -12.51 -16.12 30.91
N TRP A 30 -12.23 -16.84 29.82
CA TRP A 30 -12.90 -18.09 29.49
C TRP A 30 -12.11 -19.27 30.08
N HIS A 31 -12.59 -19.85 31.18
CA HIS A 31 -12.13 -21.18 31.59
C HIS A 31 -12.79 -22.23 30.69
N LEU A 32 -12.04 -22.80 29.73
CA LEU A 32 -12.55 -23.82 28.81
C LEU A 32 -11.64 -25.06 28.79
N ASN A 33 -12.28 -26.24 28.61
CA ASN A 33 -11.71 -27.59 28.60
C ASN A 33 -10.49 -27.78 27.66
N PRO A 34 -9.62 -28.77 27.91
CA PRO A 34 -8.39 -29.03 27.12
C PRO A 34 -8.59 -29.40 25.64
N MET A 35 -9.83 -29.67 25.18
CA MET A 35 -10.16 -29.80 23.75
C MET A 35 -10.25 -28.44 23.02
N ASN A 36 -10.39 -27.33 23.74
CA ASN A 36 -10.46 -25.97 23.18
C ASN A 36 -9.07 -25.37 22.88
N ASP A 37 -8.02 -25.82 23.57
CA ASP A 37 -6.69 -25.21 23.42
C ASP A 37 -6.13 -25.34 22.01
N TYR A 38 -6.34 -26.49 21.35
CA TYR A 38 -5.92 -26.71 19.96
C TYR A 38 -6.70 -25.84 18.98
N LEU A 39 -8.00 -25.61 19.22
CA LEU A 39 -8.84 -24.76 18.38
C LEU A 39 -8.37 -23.31 18.48
N VAL A 40 -8.18 -22.79 19.69
CA VAL A 40 -7.72 -21.41 19.91
C VAL A 40 -6.30 -21.21 19.38
N LEU A 41 -5.41 -22.18 19.59
CA LEU A 41 -4.06 -22.15 19.01
C LEU A 41 -4.10 -22.14 17.48
N SER A 42 -4.95 -22.97 16.87
CA SER A 42 -5.09 -23.02 15.40
C SER A 42 -5.60 -21.69 14.85
N GLN A 43 -6.59 -21.07 15.50
CA GLN A 43 -7.13 -19.77 15.12
C GLN A 43 -6.08 -18.67 15.18
N ASN A 44 -5.30 -18.62 16.26
CA ASN A 44 -4.19 -17.68 16.42
C ASN A 44 -3.10 -17.89 15.36
N LEU A 45 -2.75 -19.14 15.06
CA LEU A 45 -1.79 -19.47 14.01
C LEU A 45 -2.29 -19.00 12.63
N PHE A 46 -3.57 -19.25 12.30
CA PHE A 46 -4.15 -18.76 11.05
C PHE A 46 -4.13 -17.24 10.95
N LEU A 47 -4.41 -16.53 12.06
CA LEU A 47 -4.35 -15.07 12.13
C LEU A 47 -2.96 -14.56 11.71
N VAL A 48 -1.91 -15.12 12.30
CA VAL A 48 -0.53 -14.72 12.04
C VAL A 48 -0.10 -15.12 10.63
N VAL A 49 -0.38 -16.36 10.21
CA VAL A 49 0.00 -16.86 8.88
C VAL A 49 -0.71 -16.10 7.77
N SER A 50 -1.98 -15.72 7.97
CA SER A 50 -2.76 -14.99 6.97
C SER A 50 -2.15 -13.63 6.61
N ASN A 51 -1.44 -12.98 7.54
CA ASN A 51 -0.77 -11.71 7.29
C ASN A 51 0.36 -11.79 6.24
N PHE A 52 0.98 -12.96 6.08
CA PHE A 52 2.02 -13.18 5.06
C PHE A 52 1.45 -13.18 3.62
N PHE A 53 0.13 -13.21 3.44
CA PHE A 53 -0.48 -12.95 2.12
C PHE A 53 -0.26 -11.50 1.65
N MET A 54 0.29 -10.61 2.48
CA MET A 54 0.79 -9.30 2.05
C MET A 54 2.10 -9.39 1.25
N LEU A 55 2.84 -10.52 1.28
CA LEU A 55 4.11 -10.66 0.56
C LEU A 55 4.00 -10.40 -0.96
N PRO A 56 3.00 -10.95 -1.69
CA PRO A 56 2.76 -10.60 -3.09
C PRO A 56 2.55 -9.09 -3.30
N VAL A 57 1.79 -8.42 -2.42
CA VAL A 57 1.56 -6.96 -2.48
C VAL A 57 2.88 -6.21 -2.33
N ILE A 58 3.68 -6.58 -1.33
CA ILE A 58 4.97 -5.96 -1.03
C ILE A 58 5.93 -6.13 -2.21
N TYR A 59 6.08 -7.37 -2.69
CA TYR A 59 6.91 -7.70 -3.84
C TYR A 59 6.51 -6.86 -5.06
N LEU A 60 5.21 -6.80 -5.33
CA LEU A 60 4.65 -6.03 -6.43
C LEU A 60 4.93 -4.54 -6.29
N ALA A 61 4.69 -3.96 -5.12
CA ALA A 61 4.91 -2.55 -4.84
C ALA A 61 6.38 -2.16 -5.06
N ILE A 62 7.32 -3.01 -4.62
CA ILE A 62 8.76 -2.82 -4.85
C ILE A 62 9.07 -2.88 -6.36
N ARG A 63 8.55 -3.88 -7.08
CA ARG A 63 8.76 -4.04 -8.53
C ARG A 63 8.20 -2.86 -9.35
N LEU A 64 7.06 -2.32 -8.95
CA LEU A 64 6.42 -1.16 -9.58
C LEU A 64 7.01 0.18 -9.10
N ARG A 65 7.96 0.14 -8.16
CA ARG A 65 8.66 1.29 -7.57
C ARG A 65 7.73 2.22 -6.76
N TYR A 66 6.72 1.67 -6.10
CA TYR A 66 5.90 2.32 -5.06
C TYR A 66 6.61 2.17 -3.71
N ARG A 67 7.73 2.89 -3.51
CA ARG A 67 8.64 2.66 -2.38
C ARG A 67 8.03 3.04 -1.03
N GLY A 68 7.30 4.16 -0.95
CA GLY A 68 6.70 4.61 0.30
C GLY A 68 5.56 3.69 0.73
N GLU A 69 4.75 3.28 -0.24
CA GLU A 69 3.60 2.41 -0.07
C GLU A 69 4.06 0.98 0.27
N ALA A 70 5.15 0.49 -0.32
CA ALA A 70 5.76 -0.78 0.06
C ALA A 70 6.18 -0.82 1.53
N ILE A 71 6.71 0.28 2.08
CA ILE A 71 7.05 0.36 3.52
C ILE A 71 5.79 0.21 4.37
N ILE A 72 4.69 0.89 4.00
CA ILE A 72 3.42 0.77 4.71
C ILE A 72 2.87 -0.66 4.65
N TYR A 73 2.99 -1.34 3.51
CA TYR A 73 2.58 -2.75 3.37
C TYR A 73 3.42 -3.70 4.23
N ILE A 74 4.73 -3.48 4.30
CA ILE A 74 5.62 -4.24 5.21
C ILE A 74 5.24 -3.99 6.66
N LEU A 75 5.06 -2.72 7.05
CA LEU A 75 4.67 -2.35 8.41
C LEU A 75 3.32 -2.95 8.79
N THR A 76 2.36 -3.00 7.86
CA THR A 76 1.05 -3.63 8.08
C THR A 76 1.19 -5.10 8.38
N MET A 77 1.95 -5.85 7.56
CA MET A 77 2.20 -7.27 7.79
C MET A 77 2.86 -7.52 9.15
N LEU A 78 3.90 -6.75 9.49
CA LEU A 78 4.64 -6.93 10.74
C LEU A 78 3.82 -6.52 11.98
N ALA A 79 3.19 -5.35 11.95
CA ALA A 79 2.39 -4.83 13.06
C ALA A 79 1.24 -5.78 13.39
N SER A 80 0.51 -6.24 12.37
CA SER A 80 -0.59 -7.18 12.55
C SER A 80 -0.12 -8.54 13.08
N SER A 81 0.98 -9.08 12.52
CA SER A 81 1.56 -10.34 12.98
C SER A 81 1.99 -10.28 14.44
N PHE A 82 2.68 -9.21 14.85
CA PHE A 82 3.14 -9.06 16.23
C PHE A 82 2.01 -8.76 17.20
N TYR A 83 0.98 -8.02 16.76
CA TYR A 83 -0.23 -7.83 17.54
C TYR A 83 -0.90 -9.17 17.85
N HIS A 84 -1.16 -10.01 16.85
CA HIS A 84 -1.81 -11.31 17.05
C HIS A 84 -0.94 -12.32 17.81
N LEU A 85 0.40 -12.23 17.72
CA LEU A 85 1.30 -13.01 18.57
C LEU A 85 1.19 -12.63 20.05
N CYS A 86 0.94 -11.35 20.34
CA CYS A 86 0.79 -10.80 21.68
C CYS A 86 -0.63 -11.01 22.24
N ASP A 87 -1.65 -10.92 21.40
CA ASP A 87 -3.07 -11.09 21.76
C ASP A 87 -3.45 -12.56 22.01
N SER A 88 -2.60 -13.51 21.60
CA SER A 88 -2.81 -14.93 21.83
C SER A 88 -2.62 -15.31 23.31
N GLU A 89 -3.65 -15.88 23.94
CA GLU A 89 -3.56 -16.39 25.31
C GLU A 89 -2.51 -17.51 25.47
N GLN A 90 -2.23 -18.29 24.41
CA GLN A 90 -1.30 -19.42 24.46
C GLN A 90 0.15 -19.02 24.21
N VAL A 91 0.37 -18.06 23.30
CA VAL A 91 1.73 -17.62 22.92
C VAL A 91 2.18 -16.41 23.73
N ASN A 92 1.30 -15.41 23.89
CA ASN A 92 1.49 -14.18 24.64
C ASN A 92 2.89 -13.54 24.43
N PHE A 93 3.31 -13.45 23.16
CA PHE A 93 4.62 -12.91 22.80
C PHE A 93 4.48 -11.44 22.39
N CYS A 94 4.88 -10.53 23.28
CA CYS A 94 4.76 -9.09 23.08
C CYS A 94 6.15 -8.43 22.96
N ILE A 95 6.49 -7.94 21.76
CA ILE A 95 7.72 -7.15 21.53
C ILE A 95 7.60 -5.70 22.03
N ALA A 96 6.36 -5.21 22.20
CA ALA A 96 6.03 -3.89 22.72
C ALA A 96 4.76 -3.98 23.57
N LYS A 97 4.33 -2.87 24.18
CA LYS A 97 3.07 -2.82 24.94
C LYS A 97 1.89 -3.20 24.05
N TYR A 98 0.94 -3.95 24.59
CA TYR A 98 -0.29 -4.39 23.91
C TYR A 98 -0.98 -3.25 23.15
N ASP A 99 -1.30 -2.16 23.86
CA ASP A 99 -1.98 -0.99 23.27
C ASP A 99 -1.21 -0.36 22.10
N THR A 100 0.13 -0.45 22.13
CA THR A 100 0.98 0.07 21.06
C THR A 100 0.92 -0.83 19.83
N LEU A 101 0.96 -2.15 20.03
CA LEU A 101 0.83 -3.12 18.93
C LEU A 101 -0.56 -3.05 18.30
N GLN A 102 -1.61 -2.96 19.12
CA GLN A 102 -2.99 -2.79 18.67
C GLN A 102 -3.17 -1.50 17.86
N PHE A 103 -2.64 -0.38 18.38
CA PHE A 103 -2.66 0.88 17.65
C PHE A 103 -1.94 0.77 16.31
N MET A 104 -0.79 0.10 16.27
CA MET A 104 0.00 -0.02 15.05
C MET A 104 -0.66 -0.91 14.01
N ASP A 105 -1.29 -2.02 14.42
CA ASP A 105 -2.07 -2.87 13.53
C ASP A 105 -3.17 -2.07 12.82
N PHE A 106 -4.04 -1.40 13.60
CA PHE A 106 -5.13 -0.62 13.04
C PHE A 106 -4.65 0.57 12.21
N PHE A 107 -3.63 1.29 12.68
CA PHE A 107 -3.08 2.44 11.97
C PHE A 107 -2.48 2.02 10.63
N CYS A 108 -1.67 0.96 10.59
CA CYS A 108 -1.05 0.48 9.36
C CYS A 108 -2.08 -0.10 8.39
N ALA A 109 -3.11 -0.81 8.88
CA ALA A 109 -4.21 -1.28 8.03
C ALA A 109 -4.96 -0.11 7.34
N ILE A 110 -5.25 0.96 8.09
CA ILE A 110 -5.90 2.16 7.56
C ILE A 110 -4.97 2.90 6.58
N MET A 111 -3.70 3.03 6.91
CA MET A 111 -2.72 3.62 6.00
C MET A 111 -2.57 2.80 4.72
N THR A 112 -2.61 1.47 4.79
CA THR A 112 -2.61 0.57 3.62
C THR A 112 -3.80 0.83 2.70
N LEU A 113 -4.99 0.99 3.26
CA LEU A 113 -6.17 1.38 2.49
C LEU A 113 -5.98 2.74 1.81
N TRP A 114 -5.50 3.73 2.57
CA TRP A 114 -5.29 5.09 2.09
C TRP A 114 -4.25 5.18 0.97
N VAL A 115 -3.05 4.64 1.16
CA VAL A 115 -1.98 4.71 0.15
C VAL A 115 -2.33 3.93 -1.11
N THR A 116 -3.08 2.83 -0.98
CA THR A 116 -3.62 2.10 -2.13
C THR A 116 -4.60 2.97 -2.91
N ALA A 117 -5.49 3.71 -2.23
CA ALA A 117 -6.38 4.64 -2.89
C ALA A 117 -5.63 5.78 -3.60
N LEU A 118 -4.52 6.29 -3.03
CA LEU A 118 -3.67 7.29 -3.69
C LEU A 118 -3.06 6.75 -4.99
N ILE A 119 -2.59 5.49 -4.99
CA ILE A 119 -2.09 4.82 -6.19
C ILE A 119 -3.22 4.70 -7.24
N LEU A 120 -4.39 4.21 -6.85
CA LEU A 120 -5.54 4.02 -7.75
C LEU A 120 -6.09 5.35 -8.30
N ALA A 121 -6.02 6.42 -7.50
CA ALA A 121 -6.39 7.77 -7.90
C ALA A 121 -5.36 8.41 -8.84
N ASN A 122 -4.17 7.81 -8.97
CA ASN A 122 -3.05 8.34 -9.75
C ASN A 122 -2.71 9.78 -9.36
N VAL A 123 -2.58 10.02 -8.05
CA VAL A 123 -2.30 11.35 -7.50
C VAL A 123 -0.97 11.88 -8.04
N PRO A 124 -0.89 13.16 -8.46
CA PRO A 124 0.33 13.75 -8.96
C PRO A 124 1.48 13.67 -7.94
N GLN A 125 2.68 13.34 -8.41
CA GLN A 125 3.88 13.19 -7.56
C GLN A 125 4.20 14.45 -6.74
N LYS A 126 3.84 15.64 -7.21
CA LYS A 126 3.99 16.88 -6.44
C LYS A 126 3.17 16.93 -5.14
N TRP A 127 2.06 16.19 -5.08
CA TRP A 127 1.12 16.21 -3.94
C TRP A 127 1.16 14.92 -3.10
N ILE A 128 1.76 13.84 -3.61
CA ILE A 128 1.73 12.52 -2.97
C ILE A 128 2.25 12.57 -1.52
N SER A 129 3.35 13.28 -1.28
CA SER A 129 3.93 13.45 0.06
C SER A 129 2.98 14.16 1.02
N SER A 130 2.26 15.18 0.55
CA SER A 130 1.28 15.90 1.34
C SER A 130 0.10 15.00 1.73
N TYR A 131 -0.37 14.14 0.82
CA TYR A 131 -1.43 13.19 1.12
C TYR A 131 -0.96 12.07 2.06
N HIS A 132 0.28 11.60 1.95
CA HIS A 132 0.85 10.65 2.90
C HIS A 132 0.93 11.26 4.31
N LEU A 133 1.51 12.45 4.44
CA LEU A 133 1.67 13.10 5.74
C LEU A 133 0.30 13.49 6.33
N GLY A 134 -0.55 14.15 5.54
CA GLY A 134 -1.88 14.58 5.96
C GLY A 134 -2.77 13.41 6.38
N GLY A 135 -2.79 12.34 5.58
CA GLY A 135 -3.50 11.11 5.92
C GLY A 135 -2.97 10.46 7.19
N SER A 136 -1.64 10.35 7.34
CA SER A 136 -1.03 9.74 8.53
C SER A 136 -1.38 10.50 9.82
N VAL A 137 -1.29 11.83 9.82
CA VAL A 137 -1.66 12.65 10.99
C VAL A 137 -3.16 12.54 11.28
N PHE A 138 -4.00 12.67 10.24
CA PHE A 138 -5.45 12.62 10.40
C PHE A 138 -5.92 11.28 10.96
N PHE A 139 -5.46 10.16 10.40
CA PHE A 139 -5.86 8.83 10.87
C PHE A 139 -5.27 8.48 12.23
N ALA A 140 -4.06 8.93 12.56
CA ALA A 140 -3.51 8.75 13.91
C ALA A 140 -4.37 9.46 14.98
N LEU A 141 -4.81 10.69 14.71
CA LEU A 141 -5.71 11.42 15.60
C LEU A 141 -7.09 10.77 15.67
N LEU A 142 -7.61 10.29 14.54
CA LEU A 142 -8.87 9.56 14.49
C LEU A 142 -8.85 8.35 15.42
N LEU A 143 -7.79 7.52 15.35
CA LEU A 143 -7.64 6.34 16.19
C LEU A 143 -7.52 6.69 17.67
N ARG A 144 -6.86 7.79 17.99
CA ARG A 144 -6.65 8.21 19.37
C ARG A 144 -7.89 8.77 20.05
N ASN A 145 -8.81 9.36 19.28
CA ASN A 145 -9.98 10.07 19.81
C ASN A 145 -11.18 9.16 20.11
N ASN A 146 -10.99 7.84 20.24
CA ASN A 146 -12.02 6.87 20.65
C ASN A 146 -13.32 6.95 19.83
N VAL A 147 -13.22 7.10 18.50
CA VAL A 147 -14.36 6.84 17.61
C VAL A 147 -14.82 5.39 17.83
N VAL A 148 -16.14 5.20 17.92
CA VAL A 148 -16.79 3.89 18.13
C VAL A 148 -16.15 2.86 17.18
N GLY A 149 -15.79 1.66 17.68
CA GLY A 149 -14.83 0.76 17.02
C GLY A 149 -15.06 0.47 15.52
N PHE A 150 -16.32 0.45 15.06
CA PHE A 150 -16.64 0.26 13.65
C PHE A 150 -16.38 1.52 12.78
N LEU A 151 -16.53 2.73 13.33
CA LEU A 151 -16.29 4.01 12.62
C LEU A 151 -14.81 4.22 12.30
N THR A 152 -13.91 3.62 13.09
CA THR A 152 -12.47 3.66 12.88
C THR A 152 -12.05 3.18 11.50
N PHE A 153 -12.80 2.24 10.90
CA PHE A 153 -12.55 1.77 9.53
C PHE A 153 -13.46 2.42 8.48
N ILE A 154 -14.70 2.79 8.85
CA ILE A 154 -15.64 3.44 7.92
C ILE A 154 -15.15 4.82 7.49
N ILE A 155 -14.67 5.65 8.42
CA ILE A 155 -14.25 7.03 8.11
C ILE A 155 -13.06 7.01 7.12
N PRO A 156 -11.96 6.27 7.35
CA PRO A 156 -10.88 6.20 6.39
C PRO A 156 -11.25 5.57 5.06
N ALA A 157 -12.14 4.56 5.07
CA ALA A 157 -12.66 3.97 3.83
C ALA A 157 -13.46 4.99 3.01
N ALA A 158 -14.35 5.75 3.65
CA ALA A 158 -15.12 6.81 3.00
C ALA A 158 -14.19 7.90 2.46
N CYS A 159 -13.20 8.35 3.23
CA CYS A 159 -12.20 9.32 2.76
C CYS A 159 -11.45 8.81 1.52
N SER A 160 -11.05 7.52 1.53
CA SER A 160 -10.34 6.88 0.41
C SER A 160 -11.21 6.81 -0.85
N ILE A 161 -12.48 6.44 -0.70
CA ILE A 161 -13.46 6.36 -1.81
C ILE A 161 -13.75 7.75 -2.37
N ILE A 162 -13.95 8.76 -1.52
CA ILE A 162 -14.20 10.14 -1.94
C ILE A 162 -12.99 10.70 -2.70
N LEU A 163 -11.77 10.46 -2.22
CA LEU A 163 -10.55 10.87 -2.93
C LEU A 163 -10.46 10.18 -4.30
N LEU A 164 -10.64 8.86 -4.35
CA LEU A 164 -10.60 8.10 -5.59
C LEU A 164 -11.64 8.58 -6.60
N GLY A 165 -12.89 8.70 -6.16
CA GLY A 165 -14.00 9.19 -6.96
C GLY A 165 -13.81 10.64 -7.42
N GLY A 166 -13.23 11.50 -6.59
CA GLY A 166 -12.91 12.89 -6.93
C GLY A 166 -11.88 12.99 -8.07
N TYR A 167 -10.77 12.24 -7.98
CA TYR A 167 -9.74 12.22 -9.04
C TYR A 167 -10.28 11.62 -10.35
N TRP A 168 -11.02 10.52 -10.27
CA TRP A 168 -11.61 9.88 -11.45
C TRP A 168 -12.70 10.74 -12.08
N GLY A 169 -13.55 11.36 -11.27
CA GLY A 169 -14.60 12.29 -11.72
C GLY A 169 -14.02 13.51 -12.39
N HIS A 170 -12.98 14.12 -11.81
CA HIS A 170 -12.26 15.24 -12.44
C HIS A 170 -11.63 14.83 -13.78
N LYS A 171 -10.96 13.68 -13.83
CA LYS A 171 -10.39 13.14 -15.08
C LYS A 171 -11.47 12.91 -16.14
N TYR A 172 -12.58 12.29 -15.76
CA TYR A 172 -13.70 12.05 -16.65
C TYR A 172 -14.33 13.35 -17.16
N TYR A 173 -14.47 14.37 -16.30
CA TYR A 173 -15.00 15.67 -16.71
C TYR A 173 -14.12 16.35 -17.76
N ARG A 174 -12.79 16.30 -17.59
CA ARG A 174 -11.82 16.95 -18.48
C ARG A 174 -11.55 16.17 -19.78
N GLU A 175 -11.39 14.86 -19.68
CA GLU A 175 -10.88 14.01 -20.77
C GLU A 175 -11.96 13.09 -21.35
N ARG A 176 -13.15 13.01 -20.73
CA ARG A 176 -14.25 12.08 -21.08
C ARG A 176 -13.84 10.61 -21.13
N GLN A 177 -12.75 10.27 -20.43
CA GLN A 177 -12.20 8.93 -20.37
C GLN A 177 -12.02 8.50 -18.91
N LEU A 178 -12.50 7.30 -18.60
CA LEU A 178 -12.21 6.63 -17.34
C LEU A 178 -10.82 5.97 -17.41
N PRO A 179 -10.14 5.77 -16.26
CA PRO A 179 -8.92 4.98 -16.21
C PRO A 179 -9.08 3.61 -16.89
N SER A 180 -8.21 3.30 -17.85
CA SER A 180 -8.25 2.03 -18.60
C SER A 180 -8.16 0.79 -17.71
N MET A 181 -7.52 0.93 -16.55
CA MET A 181 -7.43 -0.11 -15.51
C MET A 181 -8.81 -0.66 -15.08
N ILE A 182 -9.86 0.17 -15.08
CA ILE A 182 -11.20 -0.24 -14.62
C ILE A 182 -11.77 -1.38 -15.47
N HIS A 183 -11.42 -1.44 -16.75
CA HIS A 183 -11.87 -2.49 -17.67
C HIS A 183 -10.98 -3.74 -17.63
N SER A 184 -9.90 -3.72 -16.85
CA SER A 184 -9.01 -4.87 -16.74
C SER A 184 -9.63 -5.98 -15.90
N ARG A 185 -9.38 -7.24 -16.29
CA ARG A 185 -9.80 -8.41 -15.51
C ARG A 185 -9.25 -8.39 -14.08
N ASN A 186 -8.03 -7.90 -13.90
CA ASN A 186 -7.41 -7.75 -12.58
C ASN A 186 -8.22 -6.81 -11.68
N PHE A 187 -8.65 -5.66 -12.21
CA PHE A 187 -9.49 -4.73 -11.45
C PHE A 187 -10.82 -5.35 -11.03
N ILE A 188 -11.45 -6.14 -11.90
CA ILE A 188 -12.67 -6.89 -11.56
C ILE A 188 -12.39 -7.89 -10.42
N PHE A 189 -11.36 -8.73 -10.54
CA PHE A 189 -10.99 -9.69 -9.49
C PHE A 189 -10.65 -9.00 -8.16
N GLY A 190 -9.87 -7.92 -8.21
CA GLY A 190 -9.52 -7.14 -7.04
C GLY A 190 -10.73 -6.50 -6.37
N SER A 191 -11.70 -6.02 -7.17
CA SER A 191 -12.96 -5.47 -6.66
C SER A 191 -13.84 -6.54 -6.01
N ILE A 192 -13.92 -7.74 -6.60
CA ILE A 192 -14.64 -8.89 -6.01
C ILE A 192 -14.01 -9.27 -4.66
N MET A 193 -12.68 -9.40 -4.61
CA MET A 193 -11.97 -9.74 -3.37
C MET A 193 -12.14 -8.65 -2.29
N SER A 194 -12.13 -7.37 -2.68
CA SER A 194 -12.42 -6.26 -1.77
C SER A 194 -13.85 -6.34 -1.22
N GLY A 195 -14.84 -6.63 -2.09
CA GLY A 195 -16.23 -6.82 -1.67
C GLY A 195 -16.40 -7.99 -0.70
N LEU A 196 -15.75 -9.13 -0.98
CA LEU A 196 -15.72 -10.27 -0.06
C LEU A 196 -15.08 -9.91 1.28
N GLY A 197 -13.99 -9.14 1.27
CA GLY A 197 -13.36 -8.60 2.48
C GLY A 197 -14.34 -7.75 3.29
N ILE A 198 -15.05 -6.82 2.67
CA ILE A 198 -16.05 -5.99 3.37
C ILE A 198 -17.16 -6.85 4.00
N ILE A 199 -17.63 -7.88 3.29
CA ILE A 199 -18.64 -8.81 3.82
C ILE A 199 -18.09 -9.57 5.04
N LEU A 200 -16.87 -10.11 4.95
CA LEU A 200 -16.22 -10.78 6.08
C LEU A 200 -16.03 -9.83 7.27
N PHE A 201 -15.66 -8.58 7.01
CA PHE A 201 -15.54 -7.54 8.04
C PHE A 201 -16.88 -7.23 8.71
N ALA A 202 -17.99 -7.25 7.98
CA ALA A 202 -19.32 -7.05 8.55
C ALA A 202 -19.76 -8.25 9.40
N ILE A 203 -19.48 -9.47 8.94
CA ILE A 203 -19.83 -10.71 9.65
C ILE A 203 -19.14 -10.78 11.01
N GLN A 204 -17.86 -10.42 11.11
CA GLN A 204 -17.12 -10.47 12.38
C GLN A 204 -17.64 -9.48 13.44
N GLN A 205 -18.45 -8.47 13.06
CA GLN A 205 -19.06 -7.56 14.04
C GLN A 205 -20.38 -8.08 14.62
N GLN A 206 -20.84 -9.25 14.18
CA GLN A 206 -22.04 -9.87 14.72
C GLN A 206 -21.69 -10.73 15.93
N ASP A 207 -22.31 -10.42 17.08
CA ASP A 207 -22.06 -11.11 18.36
C ASP A 207 -22.20 -12.64 18.28
N GLY A 208 -23.10 -13.14 17.43
CA GLY A 208 -23.38 -14.57 17.28
C GLY A 208 -22.30 -15.38 16.54
N LEU A 209 -21.37 -14.73 15.83
CA LEU A 209 -20.29 -15.39 15.06
C LEU A 209 -18.88 -15.17 15.66
N ILE A 210 -18.80 -14.59 16.86
CA ILE A 210 -17.54 -14.30 17.55
C ILE A 210 -16.65 -15.55 17.73
N ILE A 211 -17.25 -16.75 17.84
CA ILE A 211 -16.54 -18.03 18.01
C ILE A 211 -15.64 -18.36 16.81
N PHE A 212 -16.02 -17.90 15.61
CA PHE A 212 -15.26 -18.11 14.37
C PHE A 212 -14.40 -16.91 13.98
N TYR A 213 -14.28 -15.91 14.85
CA TYR A 213 -13.54 -14.68 14.58
C TYR A 213 -12.14 -14.96 14.02
N GLY A 214 -11.39 -15.90 14.62
CA GLY A 214 -10.06 -16.25 14.13
C GLY A 214 -10.03 -16.67 12.65
N PHE A 215 -11.02 -17.44 12.21
CA PHE A 215 -11.10 -17.88 10.81
C PHE A 215 -11.61 -16.79 9.87
N THR A 216 -12.66 -16.06 10.27
CA THR A 216 -13.24 -15.00 9.44
C THR A 216 -12.29 -13.82 9.30
N HIS A 217 -11.55 -13.47 10.35
CA HIS A 217 -10.52 -12.44 10.33
C HIS A 217 -9.30 -12.86 9.50
N SER A 218 -8.86 -14.12 9.62
CA SER A 218 -7.81 -14.67 8.73
C SER A 218 -8.22 -14.60 7.26
N ALA A 219 -9.44 -15.01 6.93
CA ALA A 219 -9.98 -14.92 5.57
C ALA A 219 -10.06 -13.46 5.10
N TRP A 220 -10.42 -12.54 5.99
CA TRP A 220 -10.42 -11.11 5.72
C TRP A 220 -9.04 -10.59 5.30
N HIS A 221 -7.97 -10.92 6.04
CA HIS A 221 -6.59 -10.55 5.67
C HIS A 221 -6.22 -11.05 4.27
N VAL A 222 -6.52 -12.32 3.98
CA VAL A 222 -6.24 -12.92 2.66
C VAL A 222 -7.00 -12.20 1.56
N CYS A 223 -8.30 -11.96 1.74
CA CYS A 223 -9.13 -11.24 0.77
C CYS A 223 -8.60 -9.82 0.51
N MET A 224 -8.25 -9.08 1.56
CA MET A 224 -7.73 -7.71 1.42
C MET A 224 -6.36 -7.68 0.74
N ALA A 225 -5.44 -8.59 1.09
CA ALA A 225 -4.13 -8.65 0.46
C ALA A 225 -4.21 -9.06 -1.02
N LEU A 226 -5.07 -10.01 -1.36
CA LEU A 226 -5.34 -10.38 -2.76
C LEU A 226 -6.01 -9.23 -3.52
N ALA A 227 -6.97 -8.54 -2.91
CA ALA A 227 -7.63 -7.38 -3.51
C ALA A 227 -6.60 -6.32 -3.92
N ILE A 228 -5.70 -5.94 -3.01
CA ILE A 228 -4.64 -4.97 -3.28
C ILE A 228 -3.71 -5.48 -4.39
N THR A 229 -3.29 -6.75 -4.33
CA THR A 229 -2.42 -7.36 -5.35
C THR A 229 -2.99 -7.23 -6.77
N PHE A 230 -4.30 -7.45 -6.93
CA PHE A 230 -4.97 -7.33 -8.22
C PHE A 230 -5.34 -5.90 -8.61
N LEU A 231 -5.56 -5.02 -7.64
CA LEU A 231 -5.91 -3.62 -7.88
C LEU A 231 -4.71 -2.76 -8.31
N LEU A 232 -3.48 -3.11 -7.91
CA LEU A 232 -2.29 -2.29 -8.20
C LEU A 232 -2.08 -2.09 -9.72
N PRO A 233 -2.15 -0.84 -10.23
CA PRO A 233 -1.90 -0.55 -11.63
C PRO A 233 -0.42 -0.73 -11.97
N SER A 234 -0.16 -1.34 -13.11
CA SER A 234 1.17 -1.37 -13.70
C SER A 234 1.59 0.02 -14.15
N ARG A 235 2.76 0.47 -13.68
CA ARG A 235 3.32 1.80 -13.96
C ARG A 235 3.59 2.07 -15.45
N ASN A 236 3.66 1.02 -16.28
CA ASN A 236 4.00 1.10 -17.71
C ASN A 236 2.93 0.49 -18.64
N GLY A 237 1.70 0.27 -18.15
CA GLY A 237 0.62 -0.31 -18.97
C GLY A 237 0.75 -1.80 -19.31
N VAL A 238 1.72 -2.51 -18.73
CA VAL A 238 1.90 -3.96 -18.92
C VAL A 238 1.12 -4.70 -17.83
N SER A 239 0.10 -5.48 -18.20
CA SER A 239 -0.69 -6.25 -17.25
C SER A 239 0.17 -7.25 -16.47
N LEU A 240 0.00 -7.27 -15.15
CA LEU A 240 0.92 -7.93 -14.23
C LEU A 240 0.96 -9.47 -14.35
N PHE A 241 -0.14 -10.08 -14.78
CA PHE A 241 -0.30 -11.54 -14.87
C PHE A 241 -0.16 -12.09 -16.29
N TYR A 242 0.04 -11.25 -17.30
CA TYR A 242 0.22 -11.65 -18.70
C TYR A 242 1.55 -11.13 -19.26
N TYR A 243 2.64 -11.31 -18.51
CA TYR A 243 3.99 -11.08 -19.03
C TYR A 243 4.45 -12.27 -19.89
N THR A 244 3.80 -12.47 -21.03
CA THR A 244 4.34 -13.34 -22.10
C THR A 244 5.37 -12.55 -22.90
N GLY A 245 6.63 -12.64 -22.48
CA GLY A 245 7.79 -12.76 -23.38
C GLY A 245 8.09 -11.68 -24.44
N LYS A 246 7.61 -10.43 -24.35
CA LYS A 246 8.06 -9.40 -25.30
C LYS A 246 9.33 -8.70 -24.80
N ARG A 247 10.48 -9.07 -25.39
CA ARG A 247 11.75 -8.34 -25.23
C ARG A 247 11.57 -6.92 -25.78
N TYR A 248 11.69 -5.92 -24.93
CA TYR A 248 11.84 -4.53 -25.38
C TYR A 248 13.33 -4.28 -25.64
N ASN A 249 13.68 -4.04 -26.91
CA ASN A 249 15.00 -3.52 -27.27
C ASN A 249 15.07 -2.05 -26.81
N LEU A 250 15.89 -1.80 -25.79
CA LEU A 250 16.21 -0.46 -25.32
C LEU A 250 17.37 0.11 -26.15
N ASN A 251 17.07 0.59 -27.35
CA ASN A 251 17.94 1.53 -28.06
C ASN A 251 17.20 2.86 -28.20
N PRO A 252 17.58 3.92 -27.45
CA PRO A 252 16.98 5.22 -27.58
C PRO A 252 17.76 6.03 -28.62
N THR A 253 17.33 5.99 -29.88
CA THR A 253 17.72 7.02 -30.85
C THR A 253 16.49 7.83 -31.22
N LYS A 254 16.56 9.12 -30.90
CA LYS A 254 15.70 10.22 -31.33
C LYS A 254 14.94 9.93 -32.62
N SER A 255 13.63 10.10 -32.60
CA SER A 255 12.92 10.66 -33.75
C SER A 255 11.84 11.63 -33.27
N SER A 256 12.20 12.90 -33.28
CA SER A 256 11.23 13.96 -33.48
C SER A 256 10.74 13.87 -34.93
N SER A 257 9.41 13.77 -35.06
CA SER A 257 8.54 14.38 -36.06
C SER A 257 8.96 14.43 -37.55
N THR A 258 7.92 14.23 -38.36
CA THR A 258 7.68 14.68 -39.75
C THR A 258 8.08 13.79 -40.92
N ALA A 259 7.14 13.77 -41.88
CA ALA A 259 7.11 13.18 -43.21
C ALA A 259 6.81 11.67 -43.31
N ASP A 260 5.62 11.34 -43.80
CA ASP A 260 5.51 10.73 -45.14
C ASP A 260 4.07 10.79 -45.66
N LEU A 261 3.80 11.88 -46.37
CA LEU A 261 2.86 11.90 -47.50
C LEU A 261 3.70 12.18 -48.74
N THR A 262 3.33 11.51 -49.83
CA THR A 262 3.81 11.63 -51.22
C THR A 262 5.05 10.82 -51.60
N ASN A 263 4.76 9.59 -52.03
CA ASN A 263 5.48 8.88 -53.09
C ASN A 263 5.54 9.77 -54.34
N ASN A 264 6.72 9.92 -54.94
CA ASN A 264 6.82 9.85 -56.39
C ASN A 264 8.22 9.44 -56.85
N SER A 265 8.22 8.41 -57.67
CA SER A 265 9.35 7.74 -58.27
C SER A 265 10.05 8.58 -59.32
N ASN A 266 11.35 8.31 -59.46
CA ASN A 266 12.27 8.66 -60.54
C ASN A 266 11.61 8.72 -61.93
N ASP A 267 11.97 9.73 -62.74
CA ASP A 267 13.00 9.66 -63.78
C ASP A 267 12.71 10.73 -64.85
N GLY A 268 13.73 11.49 -65.28
CA GLY A 268 13.54 12.46 -66.35
C GLY A 268 14.59 13.56 -66.41
N GLN A 269 15.67 13.29 -67.14
CA GLN A 269 16.68 14.24 -67.60
C GLN A 269 16.09 15.54 -68.18
N SER A 270 16.60 16.72 -67.78
CA SER A 270 16.90 17.80 -68.73
C SER A 270 17.71 18.94 -68.09
N LYS A 271 18.92 19.12 -68.62
CA LYS A 271 19.76 20.32 -68.74
C LYS A 271 19.20 21.65 -68.19
N ARG A 272 19.99 22.32 -67.34
CA ARG A 272 20.43 23.72 -67.57
C ARG A 272 21.61 24.09 -66.67
N ASN A 273 22.66 24.61 -67.31
CA ASN A 273 23.71 25.42 -66.68
C ASN A 273 23.09 26.72 -66.16
N ASP A 274 23.65 27.29 -65.10
CA ASP A 274 24.31 28.60 -65.15
C ASP A 274 24.81 29.00 -63.75
N ASP A 275 25.94 29.68 -63.76
CA ASP A 275 26.70 30.26 -62.65
C ASP A 275 25.87 31.12 -61.69
N TYR A 276 26.36 31.37 -60.47
CA TYR A 276 26.60 32.72 -59.92
C TYR A 276 27.06 32.68 -58.45
N HIS A 277 28.27 33.19 -58.25
CA HIS A 277 28.78 34.05 -57.18
C HIS A 277 28.39 33.88 -55.69
N VAL A 278 29.45 33.57 -54.94
CA VAL A 278 29.91 34.11 -53.64
C VAL A 278 29.35 35.50 -53.26
N SER A 279 28.80 35.64 -52.05
CA SER A 279 29.36 36.47 -50.94
C SER A 279 28.33 36.79 -49.84
N ASN A 280 28.86 36.92 -48.62
CA ASN A 280 28.39 37.74 -47.48
C ASN A 280 27.32 37.11 -46.57
N THR A 281 27.36 37.19 -45.24
CA THR A 281 28.32 37.61 -44.18
C THR A 281 27.55 37.42 -42.87
N LEU A 282 28.25 37.20 -41.75
CA LEU A 282 27.77 37.39 -40.35
C LEU A 282 26.73 36.33 -39.92
N GLU A 283 26.79 35.65 -38.78
CA GLU A 283 27.27 36.06 -37.46
C GLU A 283 27.39 34.80 -36.60
N SER A 284 28.46 34.75 -35.78
CA SER A 284 28.43 34.28 -34.38
C SER A 284 27.43 33.18 -34.00
N ASN A 285 27.93 31.96 -33.74
CA ASN A 285 27.69 31.31 -32.45
C ASN A 285 28.74 30.21 -32.19
N GLY A 286 29.51 30.44 -31.12
CA GLY A 286 30.59 29.58 -30.67
C GLY A 286 30.14 28.15 -30.39
N ILE A 287 30.85 27.24 -31.03
CA ILE A 287 30.95 25.83 -30.69
C ILE A 287 31.86 25.72 -29.47
N PHE A 288 31.39 25.09 -28.37
CA PHE A 288 32.31 24.37 -27.49
C PHE A 288 31.69 23.06 -26.97
N ASN A 289 32.48 22.01 -27.20
CA ASN A 289 32.30 20.59 -26.98
C ASN A 289 31.93 20.18 -25.54
N PRO A 290 31.20 19.06 -25.34
CA PRO A 290 31.16 18.39 -24.04
C PRO A 290 32.48 17.67 -23.75
N ALA A 291 32.89 17.76 -22.49
CA ALA A 291 34.15 17.28 -21.95
C ALA A 291 34.32 15.75 -22.04
N TYR A 292 35.55 15.38 -22.37
CA TYR A 292 36.16 14.06 -22.35
C TYR A 292 36.21 13.53 -20.90
N VAL A 293 35.84 12.26 -20.71
CA VAL A 293 35.95 11.54 -19.43
C VAL A 293 37.24 10.73 -19.48
N ASP A 294 38.15 11.01 -18.54
CA ASP A 294 39.37 10.23 -18.34
C ASP A 294 39.27 9.40 -17.05
N ASP A 295 39.76 8.17 -17.13
CA ASP A 295 39.69 7.13 -16.10
C ASP A 295 40.68 7.44 -14.96
N SER A 296 40.19 8.10 -13.90
CA SER A 296 40.90 8.11 -12.61
C SER A 296 39.95 8.17 -11.42
N ASN A 297 39.98 7.11 -10.61
CA ASN A 297 39.23 6.93 -9.37
C ASN A 297 39.65 7.92 -8.27
N THR A 298 39.17 9.15 -8.34
CA THR A 298 39.27 10.11 -7.23
C THR A 298 38.01 10.98 -7.13
N VAL A 299 37.25 10.78 -6.06
CA VAL A 299 36.10 11.61 -5.69
C VAL A 299 36.61 12.82 -4.91
N SER A 300 36.63 14.01 -5.53
CA SER A 300 36.87 15.27 -4.82
C SER A 300 35.53 15.92 -4.45
N VAL A 301 35.22 15.96 -3.15
CA VAL A 301 34.10 16.74 -2.60
C VAL A 301 34.51 18.21 -2.55
N ARG A 302 33.87 19.08 -3.33
CA ARG A 302 34.05 20.53 -3.24
C ARG A 302 32.92 21.11 -2.39
N ILE A 303 33.24 21.48 -1.15
CA ILE A 303 32.39 22.27 -0.26
C ILE A 303 32.50 23.75 -0.69
N PRO A 304 31.39 24.50 -0.87
CA PRO A 304 31.48 25.93 -1.05
C PRO A 304 31.45 26.65 0.31
N TYR A 305 32.62 27.10 0.74
CA TYR A 305 32.84 28.37 1.49
C TYR A 305 33.61 29.26 0.49
N ASP A 306 33.47 30.58 0.36
CA ASP A 306 32.87 31.65 1.14
C ASP A 306 32.80 32.90 0.22
N ILE A 307 32.39 34.05 0.78
CA ILE A 307 32.98 35.41 0.60
C ILE A 307 31.96 36.56 0.35
N SER A 308 31.90 37.41 1.38
CA SER A 308 31.84 38.89 1.43
C SER A 308 30.50 39.63 1.40
N SER A 309 30.16 40.15 2.58
CA SER A 309 30.08 41.59 2.90
C SER A 309 29.84 42.57 1.75
N ASN A 310 28.71 43.27 1.79
CA ASN A 310 28.67 44.74 1.72
C ASN A 310 27.27 45.26 2.08
N ILE A 311 27.26 46.18 3.06
CA ILE A 311 26.19 47.06 3.56
C ILE A 311 25.21 46.43 4.57
#